data_AF-A0A963SGE1-F1
#
_entry.id   AF-A0A963SGE1-F1
#
_cell.length_a   1.000
_cell.length_b   1.000
_cell.length_c   1.000
_cell.angle_alpha   90.00
_cell.angle_beta   90.00
_cell.angle_gamma   90.00
#
_symmetry.space_group_name_H-M   'P 1'
#
loop_
_entity.id
_entity.type
_entity.pdbx_description
1 polymer ?
#
loop_
_entity_poly.entity_id
_entity_poly.type
_entity_poly.pdbx_seq_one_letter_code
_entity_poly.pdbx_strand_id
1 'polypeptide(L)'
;CKKASANSVVVTAGKTVSVTFSGVKPGRYAIALLHDENNNNKADRALLMMPKEGFGFSRDAKVRMGPPKFDAAAFTVEAGTSHQTIRMRYML
;
A
#
# COMPACT_ATOMS: atom_id res chain seq x y z
N CYS A 1 -19.31 -0.63 -2.99
CA CYS A 1 -17.97 -0.66 -3.60
C CYS A 1 -17.80 -1.95 -4.38
N LYS A 2 -17.56 -1.91 -5.70
CA LYS A 2 -17.26 -3.11 -6.50
C LYS A 2 -16.05 -3.80 -5.88
N LYS A 3 -16.21 -5.07 -5.50
CA LYS A 3 -15.13 -5.92 -4.98
C LYS A 3 -14.08 -6.09 -6.09
N ALA A 4 -13.09 -5.23 -6.12
CA ALA A 4 -11.83 -5.57 -6.76
C ALA A 4 -11.24 -6.73 -5.98
N SER A 5 -10.79 -7.79 -6.66
CA SER A 5 -10.04 -8.88 -6.04
C SER A 5 -8.76 -8.29 -5.44
N ALA A 6 -8.77 -8.03 -4.14
CA ALA A 6 -7.64 -7.50 -3.40
C ALA A 6 -7.03 -8.65 -2.58
N ASN A 7 -5.71 -8.81 -2.69
CA ASN A 7 -4.95 -9.62 -1.75
C ASN A 7 -4.52 -8.72 -0.59
N SER A 8 -4.66 -9.20 0.64
CA SER A 8 -4.21 -8.50 1.84
C SER A 8 -3.43 -9.45 2.72
N VAL A 9 -2.36 -8.95 3.33
CA VAL A 9 -1.57 -9.68 4.32
C VAL A 9 -1.17 -8.72 5.43
N VAL A 10 -1.19 -9.21 6.66
CA VAL A 10 -0.67 -8.50 7.83
C VAL A 10 0.66 -9.12 8.19
N VAL A 11 1.66 -8.27 8.42
CA VAL A 11 3.04 -8.68 8.71
C VAL A 11 3.56 -7.84 9.87
N THR A 12 4.45 -8.43 10.66
CA THR A 12 5.10 -7.72 11.76
C THR A 12 5.94 -6.57 11.22
N ALA A 13 5.80 -5.40 11.83
CA ALA A 13 6.58 -4.22 11.45
C ALA A 13 8.08 -4.41 11.71
N GLY A 14 8.89 -3.86 10.82
CA GLY A 14 10.35 -3.91 10.90
C GLY A 14 10.99 -2.88 9.97
N LYS A 15 12.31 -2.71 10.06
CA LYS A 15 13.05 -1.76 9.20
C LYS A 15 12.88 -2.04 7.71
N THR A 16 12.88 -3.32 7.36
CA THR A 16 12.62 -3.82 6.01
C THR A 16 11.69 -5.02 6.14
N VAL A 17 10.61 -5.02 5.37
CA VAL A 17 9.65 -6.13 5.33
C VAL A 17 9.51 -6.62 3.90
N SER A 18 9.64 -7.93 3.71
CA SER A 18 9.49 -8.58 2.42
C SER A 18 8.22 -9.41 2.41
N VAL A 19 7.38 -9.20 1.38
CA VAL A 19 6.12 -9.89 1.19
C VAL A 19 6.10 -10.49 -0.21
N THR A 20 5.72 -11.76 -0.32
CA THR A 20 5.60 -12.46 -1.60
C THR A 20 4.15 -12.87 -1.83
N PHE A 21 3.60 -12.48 -2.98
CA PHE A 21 2.30 -12.95 -3.46
C PHE A 21 2.52 -13.94 -4.60
N SER A 22 2.05 -15.18 -4.44
CA SER A 22 2.09 -16.21 -5.48
C SER A 22 0.78 -16.26 -6.27
N GLY A 23 0.83 -16.73 -7.53
CA GLY A 23 -0.36 -16.89 -8.37
C GLY A 23 -1.00 -15.59 -8.84
N VAL A 24 -0.27 -14.46 -8.81
CA VAL A 24 -0.76 -13.18 -9.32
C VAL A 24 -0.80 -13.24 -10.84
N LYS A 25 -1.98 -13.05 -11.42
CA LYS A 25 -2.15 -12.99 -12.88
C LYS A 25 -1.54 -11.70 -13.43
N PRO A 26 -0.99 -11.70 -14.66
CA PRO A 26 -0.57 -10.46 -15.31
C PRO A 26 -1.72 -9.45 -15.40
N GLY A 27 -1.42 -8.17 -15.17
CA GLY A 27 -2.43 -7.12 -15.12
C GLY A 27 -1.96 -5.83 -14.47
N ARG A 28 -2.88 -4.88 -14.25
CA ARG A 28 -2.61 -3.62 -13.56
C ARG A 28 -2.98 -3.72 -12.09
N TYR A 29 -2.00 -3.44 -11.23
CA TYR A 29 -2.15 -3.54 -9.77
C TYR A 29 -1.63 -2.28 -9.10
N ALA A 30 -2.20 -1.94 -7.95
CA ALA A 30 -1.67 -0.94 -7.05
C ALA A 30 -1.52 -1.58 -5.66
N ILE A 31 -0.42 -1.27 -4.98
CA ILE A 31 -0.17 -1.69 -3.61
C ILE A 31 -0.33 -0.46 -2.71
N ALA A 32 -1.10 -0.61 -1.65
CA ALA A 32 -1.18 0.33 -0.55
C ALA A 32 -0.66 -0.36 0.71
N LEU A 33 0.19 0.34 1.46
CA LEU A 33 0.74 -0.09 2.73
C LEU A 33 0.24 0.87 3.81
N LEU A 34 -0.16 0.29 4.93
CA LEU A 34 -0.53 1.00 6.15
C LEU A 34 0.17 0.30 7.31
N HIS A 35 0.91 1.06 8.10
CA HIS A 35 1.35 0.62 9.43
C HIS A 35 0.19 0.88 10.38
N ASP A 36 -0.38 -0.17 10.94
CA ASP A 36 -1.37 -0.07 12.02
C ASP A 36 -0.60 -0.18 13.35
N GLU A 37 -0.19 0.95 13.91
CA GLU A 37 0.61 1.01 15.15
C GLU A 37 -0.27 0.83 16.39
N ASN A 38 -1.53 1.24 16.31
CA ASN A 38 -2.48 1.13 17.42
C ASN A 38 -3.34 -0.14 17.37
N ASN A 39 -3.12 -0.99 16.37
CA ASN A 39 -3.70 -2.31 16.17
C ASN A 39 -5.23 -2.29 16.13
N ASN A 40 -5.81 -1.19 15.66
CA ASN A 40 -7.26 -0.98 15.71
C ASN A 40 -7.96 -1.35 14.40
N ASN A 41 -7.21 -1.86 13.41
CA ASN A 41 -7.66 -2.24 12.07
C ASN A 41 -8.39 -1.12 11.32
N LYS A 42 -8.21 0.13 11.74
CA LYS A 42 -8.75 1.31 11.07
C LYS A 42 -7.57 2.11 10.55
N ALA A 43 -7.72 2.62 9.33
CA ALA A 43 -6.95 3.78 8.93
C ALA A 43 -7.45 4.95 9.78
N ASP A 44 -6.88 5.14 10.97
CA ASP A 44 -7.22 6.26 11.84
C ASP A 44 -6.80 7.56 11.17
N ARG A 45 -7.77 8.15 10.47
CA ARG A 45 -7.63 9.47 9.89
C ARG A 45 -7.71 10.47 11.03
N ALA A 46 -6.61 11.14 11.35
CA ALA A 46 -6.71 12.34 12.17
C ALA A 46 -7.55 13.40 11.43
N LEU A 47 -8.11 14.33 12.20
CA LEU A 47 -8.74 15.55 11.70
C LEU A 47 -7.83 16.16 10.61
N LEU A 48 -8.37 16.36 9.40
CA LEU A 48 -7.67 16.68 8.13
C LEU A 48 -7.10 15.53 7.26
N MET A 49 -7.54 14.27 7.39
CA MET A 49 -7.14 13.17 6.48
C MET A 49 -5.62 12.84 6.45
N MET A 50 -4.81 13.38 7.36
CA MET A 50 -3.41 12.99 7.48
C MET A 50 -3.28 11.70 8.32
N PRO A 51 -2.64 10.65 7.79
CA PRO A 51 -2.31 9.46 8.56
C PRO A 51 -1.36 9.84 9.70
N LYS A 52 -1.69 9.47 10.94
CA LYS A 52 -0.75 9.55 12.07
C LYS A 52 0.33 8.48 12.01
N GLU A 53 0.06 7.42 11.27
CA GLU A 53 0.87 6.22 11.16
C GLU A 53 1.56 6.15 9.79
N GLY A 54 2.57 5.28 9.69
CA GLY A 54 3.32 5.10 8.44
C GLY A 54 2.44 4.60 7.29
N PHE A 55 2.58 5.21 6.11
CA PHE A 55 1.86 4.77 4.92
C PHE A 55 2.77 4.74 3.69
N GLY A 56 2.37 3.98 2.68
CA GLY A 56 3.11 3.90 1.42
C GLY A 56 2.22 3.44 0.26
N PHE A 57 2.57 3.84 -0.95
CA PHE A 57 1.89 3.41 -2.17
C PHE A 57 2.92 2.96 -3.19
N SER A 58 2.56 1.97 -4.02
CA SER A 58 3.38 1.60 -5.18
C SER A 58 3.63 2.81 -6.08
N ARG A 59 4.78 2.80 -6.77
CA ARG A 59 5.30 3.94 -7.56
C ARG A 59 5.59 5.22 -6.77
N ASP A 60 5.66 5.14 -5.43
CA ASP A 60 5.85 6.32 -4.56
C ASP A 60 4.85 7.44 -4.90
N ALA A 61 3.59 7.03 -5.14
CA ALA A 61 2.53 7.94 -5.54
C ALA A 61 2.36 9.04 -4.49
N LYS A 62 2.57 10.30 -4.90
CA LYS A 62 2.54 11.46 -4.01
C LYS A 62 1.15 11.65 -3.40
N VAL A 63 1.10 11.66 -2.07
CA VAL A 63 -0.09 12.05 -1.30
C VAL A 63 -0.08 13.57 -1.17
N ARG A 64 -1.18 14.22 -1.59
CA ARG A 64 -1.36 15.68 -1.47
C ARG A 64 -2.55 16.01 -0.60
N MET A 65 -3.76 15.74 -1.09
CA MET A 65 -5.01 15.94 -0.37
C MET A 65 -5.83 14.65 -0.46
N GLY A 66 -5.46 13.66 0.36
CA GLY A 66 -6.07 12.33 0.37
C GLY A 66 -5.31 11.27 -0.46
N PRO A 67 -5.83 10.03 -0.51
CA PRO A 67 -5.17 8.90 -1.16
C PRO A 67 -4.99 9.15 -2.67
N PRO A 68 -3.89 8.64 -3.26
CA PRO A 68 -3.65 8.80 -4.68
C PRO A 68 -4.71 8.05 -5.50
N LYS A 69 -4.98 8.54 -6.71
CA LYS A 69 -5.79 7.80 -7.67
C LYS A 69 -5.12 6.47 -7.99
N PHE A 70 -5.91 5.42 -8.28
CA PHE A 70 -5.40 4.10 -8.66
C PHE A 70 -4.31 4.20 -9.73
N ASP A 71 -4.54 4.95 -10.81
CA ASP A 71 -3.59 5.11 -11.91
C ASP A 71 -2.23 5.70 -11.49
N ALA A 72 -2.19 6.52 -10.43
CA ALA A 72 -0.95 7.11 -9.94
C ALA A 72 -0.09 6.08 -9.19
N ALA A 73 -0.71 5.10 -8.55
CA ALA A 73 -0.04 4.00 -7.85
C ALA A 73 0.06 2.72 -8.71
N ALA A 74 -0.70 2.62 -9.80
CA ALA A 74 -0.82 1.40 -10.58
C ALA A 74 0.44 1.10 -11.39
N PHE A 75 0.90 -0.14 -11.32
CA PHE A 75 1.98 -0.70 -12.12
C PHE A 75 1.51 -1.98 -12.82
N THR A 76 2.20 -2.32 -13.90
CA THR A 76 1.95 -3.56 -14.65
C THR A 76 2.70 -4.70 -13.99
N VAL A 77 1.99 -5.79 -13.72
CA VAL A 77 2.56 -7.09 -13.38
C VAL A 77 2.57 -7.91 -14.67
N GLU A 78 3.76 -8.35 -15.07
CA GLU A 78 3.95 -9.23 -16.22
C GLU A 78 4.01 -10.69 -15.77
N ALA A 79 4.01 -11.62 -16.73
CA ALA A 79 4.21 -13.03 -16.41
C ALA A 79 5.62 -13.24 -15.83
N GLY A 80 5.72 -13.98 -14.72
CA GLY A 80 6.98 -14.23 -14.02
C GLY A 80 7.10 -13.45 -12.72
N THR A 81 8.34 -13.21 -12.28
CA THR A 81 8.62 -12.57 -11.00
C THR A 81 8.69 -11.05 -11.17
N SER A 82 7.79 -10.33 -10.50
CA SER A 82 7.81 -8.87 -10.42
C SER A 82 8.26 -8.43 -9.02
N HIS A 83 9.24 -7.53 -8.95
CA HIS A 83 9.69 -6.94 -7.70
C HIS A 83 9.21 -5.49 -7.60
N GLN A 84 8.68 -5.12 -6.43
CA GLN A 84 8.37 -3.73 -6.11
C GLN A 84 8.92 -3.35 -4.75
N THR A 85 9.65 -2.24 -4.73
CA THR A 85 10.16 -1.63 -3.53
C THR A 85 9.33 -0.39 -3.23
N ILE A 86 8.69 -0.38 -2.06
CA ILE A 86 7.85 0.73 -1.61
C ILE A 86 8.50 1.31 -0.36
N ARG A 87 8.76 2.62 -0.38
CA ARG A 87 9.22 3.33 0.80
C ARG A 87 8.00 3.78 1.59
N MET A 88 7.92 3.32 2.84
CA MET A 88 6.96 3.87 3.78
C MET A 88 7.43 5.25 4.24
N ARG A 89 6.49 6.17 4.34
CA ARG A 89 6.71 7.54 4.82
C ARG A 89 5.94 7.72 6.11
N TYR A 90 6.60 8.35 7.08
CA TYR A 90 6.03 8.79 8.34
C TYR A 90 6.01 10.33 8.28
N MET A 91 4.90 10.94 8.66
CA MET A 91 4.72 12.41 8.64
C MET A 91 5.12 13.06 9.98
N LEU A 92 5.88 12.33 10.81
CA LEU A 92 6.41 12.74 12.12
C LEU A 92 7.93 12.60 12.14
#